data_AF-A0A1Y2LUR5-F1
#
_entry.id   AF-A0A1Y2LUR5-F1
#
_cell.length_a   1.000
_cell.length_b   1.000
_cell.length_c   1.000
_cell.angle_alpha   90.00
_cell.angle_beta   90.00
_cell.angle_gamma   90.00
#
_symmetry.space_group_name_H-M   'P 1'
#
loop_
_entity.id
_entity.type
_entity.pdbx_description
1 polymer ?
#
loop_
_entity_poly.entity_id
_entity_poly.type
_entity_poly.pdbx_seq_one_letter_code
_entity_poly.pdbx_strand_id
1 'polypeptide(L)'
;MITGMSSFGWGQRQCLGMSITRDETITGCGGLMWAFNLKRKVDPISRKEIEVPLDKSNSLLIIKPDPFEMAFEPRSEKRKEEIARQWKEAEAKDTADRAAFLRAAEVKEVLA
;
A
#
# COMPACT_ATOMS: atom_id res chain seq x y z
N MET A 1 -4.92 -16.32 -9.93
CA MET A 1 -4.78 -15.64 -8.61
C MET A 1 -3.40 -15.99 -8.08
N ILE A 2 -2.72 -15.09 -7.36
CA ILE A 2 -1.29 -15.21 -6.98
C ILE A 2 -0.95 -16.42 -6.08
N THR A 3 -1.94 -17.16 -5.60
CA THR A 3 -1.79 -18.38 -4.80
C THR A 3 -1.42 -19.59 -5.64
N GLY A 4 -0.45 -20.40 -5.19
CA GLY A 4 -0.02 -21.62 -5.89
C GLY A 4 1.06 -21.41 -6.95
N MET A 5 1.61 -20.19 -7.04
CA MET A 5 2.81 -19.88 -7.84
C MET A 5 4.07 -20.13 -7.02
N SER A 6 5.17 -20.48 -7.70
CA SER A 6 6.48 -20.71 -7.05
C SER A 6 7.05 -19.48 -6.34
N SER A 7 6.53 -18.28 -6.62
CA SER A 7 6.88 -17.03 -5.93
C SER A 7 6.66 -17.07 -4.41
N PHE A 8 5.82 -17.98 -3.91
CA PHE A 8 5.57 -18.19 -2.48
C PHE A 8 6.20 -19.49 -1.92
N GLY A 9 7.10 -20.11 -2.68
CA GLY A 9 7.73 -21.37 -2.30
C GLY A 9 6.81 -22.60 -2.45
N TRP A 10 7.25 -23.74 -1.92
CA TRP A 10 6.55 -25.02 -2.02
C TRP A 10 6.77 -25.90 -0.78
N GLY A 11 5.82 -26.81 -0.54
CA GLY A 11 5.93 -27.86 0.48
C GLY A 11 5.88 -27.32 1.90
N GLN A 12 6.64 -27.93 2.82
CA GLN A 12 6.60 -27.63 4.26
C GLN A 12 7.03 -26.18 4.62
N ARG A 13 7.66 -25.46 3.69
CA ARG A 13 8.15 -24.08 3.88
C ARG A 13 7.48 -23.07 2.96
N GLN A 14 6.31 -23.43 2.42
CA GLN A 14 5.47 -22.51 1.66
C GLN A 14 5.07 -21.31 2.51
N CYS A 15 5.01 -20.12 1.90
CA CYS A 15 4.69 -18.88 2.58
C CYS A 15 3.31 -18.95 3.26
N LEU A 16 3.30 -18.77 4.58
CA LEU A 16 2.08 -18.74 5.39
C LEU A 16 1.23 -17.50 5.14
N GLY A 17 1.82 -16.42 4.60
CA GLY A 17 1.17 -15.14 4.33
C GLY A 17 0.49 -15.03 2.95
N MET A 18 0.36 -16.13 2.20
CA MET A 18 -0.19 -16.11 0.84
C MET A 18 -1.60 -15.54 0.74
N SER A 19 -2.50 -15.96 1.64
CA SER A 19 -3.89 -15.50 1.66
C SER A 19 -3.97 -14.00 1.94
N ILE A 20 -3.24 -13.55 2.96
CA ILE A 20 -3.16 -12.14 3.34
C ILE A 20 -2.61 -11.31 2.18
N THR A 21 -1.48 -11.73 1.60
CA THR A 21 -0.86 -11.01 0.45
C THR A 21 -1.83 -10.92 -0.72
N ARG A 22 -2.62 -11.97 -0.99
CA ARG A 22 -3.64 -11.96 -2.04
C ARG A 22 -4.72 -10.94 -1.75
N ASP A 23 -5.27 -10.97 -0.55
CA ASP A 23 -6.40 -10.12 -0.19
C ASP A 23 -5.98 -8.64 -0.11
N GLU A 24 -4.79 -8.36 0.44
CA GLU A 24 -4.18 -7.03 0.47
C GLU A 24 -3.85 -6.50 -0.93
N THR A 25 -3.24 -7.33 -1.80
CA THR A 25 -2.90 -6.91 -3.18
C THR A 25 -4.15 -6.56 -3.96
N ILE A 26 -5.19 -7.38 -3.87
CA ILE A 26 -6.47 -7.13 -4.57
C ILE A 26 -7.11 -5.85 -4.03
N THR A 27 -7.16 -5.68 -2.71
CA THR A 27 -7.80 -4.52 -2.08
C THR A 27 -7.03 -3.24 -2.37
N GLY A 28 -5.70 -3.24 -2.22
CA GLY A 28 -4.84 -2.09 -2.45
C GLY A 28 -4.81 -1.66 -3.92
N CYS A 29 -4.55 -2.60 -4.84
CA CYS A 29 -4.56 -2.30 -6.27
C CYS A 29 -5.96 -1.89 -6.74
N GLY A 30 -7.01 -2.55 -6.26
CA GLY A 30 -8.40 -2.19 -6.55
C GLY A 30 -8.73 -0.78 -6.08
N GLY A 31 -8.33 -0.42 -4.86
CA GLY A 31 -8.49 0.92 -4.30
C GLY A 31 -7.76 1.99 -5.11
N LEU A 32 -6.51 1.75 -5.49
CA LEU A 32 -5.73 2.66 -6.35
C LEU A 32 -6.39 2.85 -7.72
N MET A 33 -6.80 1.75 -8.37
CA MET A 33 -7.48 1.80 -9.66
C MET A 33 -8.84 2.47 -9.59
N TRP A 34 -9.56 2.35 -8.47
CA TRP A 34 -10.80 3.07 -8.21
C TRP A 34 -10.56 4.55 -7.93
N ALA A 35 -9.51 4.92 -7.19
CA ALA A 35 -9.27 6.30 -6.78
C ALA A 35 -8.63 7.15 -7.89
N PHE A 36 -7.64 6.61 -8.61
CA PHE A 36 -6.73 7.40 -9.44
C PHE A 36 -6.64 6.92 -10.90
N ASN A 37 -6.35 7.86 -11.79
CA ASN A 37 -5.73 7.59 -13.08
C ASN A 37 -4.22 7.58 -12.86
N LEU A 38 -3.61 6.40 -13.02
CA LEU A 38 -2.17 6.21 -12.85
C LEU A 38 -1.49 6.45 -14.19
N LYS A 39 -0.63 7.46 -14.26
CA LYS A 39 0.04 7.88 -15.51
C LYS A 39 1.54 7.99 -15.33
N ARG A 40 2.29 7.86 -16.42
CA ARG A 40 3.70 8.26 -16.46
C ARG A 40 3.78 9.74 -16.15
N LYS A 41 4.76 10.13 -15.34
CA LYS A 41 4.98 11.54 -15.02
C LYS A 41 5.53 12.25 -16.25
N VAL A 42 5.11 13.49 -16.49
CA VAL A 42 5.62 14.33 -17.58
C VAL A 42 6.66 15.28 -17.02
N ASP A 43 7.84 15.32 -17.63
CA ASP A 43 8.89 16.26 -17.26
C ASP A 43 8.46 17.70 -17.62
N PRO A 44 8.53 18.66 -16.67
CA PRO A 44 7.98 20.00 -16.85
C PRO A 44 8.74 20.84 -17.87
N ILE A 45 10.02 20.53 -18.13
CA ILE A 45 10.90 21.30 -19.02
C ILE A 45 10.80 20.75 -20.45
N SER A 46 11.01 19.46 -20.62
CA SER A 46 11.05 18.77 -21.92
C SER A 46 9.66 18.37 -22.44
N ARG A 47 8.63 18.37 -21.58
CA ARG A 47 7.25 17.94 -21.88
C ARG A 47 7.13 16.49 -22.36
N LYS A 48 8.14 15.66 -22.10
CA LYS A 48 8.13 14.21 -22.42
C LYS A 48 7.76 13.37 -21.20
N GLU A 49 7.22 12.19 -21.44
CA GLU A 49 6.99 11.20 -20.39
C GLU A 49 8.33 10.69 -19.83
N ILE A 50 8.39 10.56 -18.51
CA ILE A 50 9.50 9.95 -17.78
C ILE A 50 9.30 8.44 -17.83
N GLU A 51 10.27 7.72 -18.41
CA GLU A 51 10.22 6.27 -18.53
C GLU A 51 10.45 5.61 -17.16
N VAL A 52 9.62 4.62 -16.82
CA VAL A 52 9.81 3.82 -15.60
C VAL A 52 10.87 2.76 -15.89
N PRO A 53 12.02 2.75 -15.17
CA PRO A 53 13.04 1.73 -15.37
C PRO A 53 12.50 0.34 -15.01
N LEU A 54 12.63 -0.63 -15.92
CA LEU A 54 12.09 -1.98 -15.74
C LEU A 54 13.09 -2.95 -15.10
N ASP A 55 14.37 -2.58 -15.09
CA ASP A 55 15.51 -3.41 -14.69
C ASP A 55 16.24 -2.88 -13.45
N LYS A 56 15.77 -1.76 -12.88
CA LYS A 56 16.39 -1.15 -11.69
C LYS A 56 15.68 -1.58 -10.41
N SER A 57 16.42 -2.30 -9.57
CA SER A 57 15.96 -2.76 -8.27
C SER A 57 17.13 -2.88 -7.30
N ASN A 58 16.82 -2.95 -6.02
CA ASN A 58 17.82 -3.26 -5.01
C ASN A 58 18.32 -4.72 -5.14
N SER A 59 19.53 -4.98 -4.63
CA SER A 59 20.12 -6.32 -4.61
C SER A 59 19.90 -7.07 -3.28
N LEU A 60 18.81 -6.78 -2.56
CA LEU A 60 18.51 -7.41 -1.27
C LEU A 60 17.72 -8.70 -1.44
N LEU A 61 17.65 -9.51 -0.37
CA LEU A 61 16.81 -10.72 -0.32
C LEU A 61 15.34 -10.42 -0.69
N ILE A 62 14.82 -9.26 -0.26
CA ILE A 62 13.51 -8.75 -0.66
C ILE A 62 13.74 -7.70 -1.75
N ILE A 63 13.49 -8.11 -2.99
CA ILE A 63 13.63 -7.27 -4.17
C ILE A 63 12.47 -6.27 -4.23
N LYS A 64 12.81 -5.00 -4.40
CA LYS A 64 11.89 -3.92 -4.71
C LYS A 64 12.49 -3.04 -5.81
N PRO A 65 11.66 -2.44 -6.68
CA PRO A 65 12.13 -1.43 -7.61
C PRO A 65 12.84 -0.27 -6.89
N ASP A 66 13.77 0.36 -7.59
CA ASP A 66 14.30 1.66 -7.16
C ASP A 66 13.19 2.72 -7.21
N PRO A 67 13.29 3.81 -6.43
CA PRO A 67 12.32 4.90 -6.50
C PRO A 67 12.15 5.42 -7.93
N PHE A 68 10.91 5.45 -8.40
CA PHE A 68 10.55 5.98 -9.72
C PHE A 68 9.39 6.97 -9.60
N GLU A 69 9.24 7.81 -10.60
CA GLU A 69 8.22 8.85 -10.61
C GLU A 69 6.95 8.41 -11.34
N MET A 70 5.81 8.78 -10.77
CA MET A 70 4.49 8.50 -11.35
C MET A 70 3.52 9.65 -11.02
N ALA A 71 2.56 9.90 -11.91
CA ALA A 71 1.49 10.85 -11.68
C ALA A 71 0.22 10.10 -11.22
N PHE A 72 -0.34 10.55 -10.09
CA PHE A 72 -1.59 10.06 -9.52
C PHE A 72 -2.63 11.17 -9.62
N GLU A 73 -3.58 11.02 -10.54
CA GLU A 73 -4.65 12.01 -10.73
C GLU A 73 -5.97 11.44 -10.20
N PRO A 74 -6.65 12.09 -9.24
CA PRO A 74 -7.97 11.63 -8.81
C PRO A 74 -8.92 11.50 -10.00
N ARG A 75 -9.68 10.40 -10.06
CA ARG A 75 -10.59 10.17 -11.19
C ARG A 75 -11.75 11.17 -11.25
N SER A 76 -12.11 11.77 -10.13
CA SER A 76 -13.08 12.85 -10.03
C SER A 76 -12.92 13.61 -8.71
N GLU A 77 -13.37 14.87 -8.67
CA GLU A 77 -13.38 15.65 -7.42
C GLU A 77 -14.23 14.97 -6.33
N LYS A 78 -15.38 14.37 -6.71
CA LYS A 78 -16.19 13.59 -5.76
C LYS A 78 -15.41 12.46 -5.11
N ARG A 79 -14.60 11.71 -5.87
CA ARG A 79 -13.77 10.62 -5.31
C ARG A 79 -12.66 11.17 -4.42
N LYS A 80 -12.04 12.28 -4.79
CA LYS A 80 -11.01 12.96 -3.99
C LYS A 80 -11.56 13.42 -2.63
N GLU A 81 -12.73 14.05 -2.63
CA GLU A 81 -13.41 14.47 -1.39
C GLU A 81 -13.74 13.26 -0.52
N GLU A 82 -14.29 12.20 -1.12
CA GLU A 82 -14.63 10.97 -0.40
C GLU A 82 -13.40 10.31 0.22
N ILE A 83 -12.28 10.21 -0.52
CA ILE A 83 -11.01 9.67 -0.01
C ILE A 83 -10.53 10.51 1.17
N ALA A 84 -10.51 11.84 1.05
CA ALA A 84 -10.05 12.72 2.11
C ALA A 84 -10.94 12.64 3.37
N ARG A 85 -12.26 12.47 3.19
CA ARG A 85 -13.22 12.28 4.28
C ARG A 85 -12.97 10.94 4.99
N GLN A 86 -12.95 9.84 4.24
CA GLN A 86 -12.72 8.50 4.79
C GLN A 86 -11.38 8.39 5.51
N TRP A 87 -10.32 9.00 4.96
CA TRP A 87 -9.02 9.05 5.61
C TRP A 87 -9.09 9.73 6.98
N LYS A 88 -9.71 10.91 7.08
CA LYS A 88 -9.85 11.63 8.35
C LYS A 88 -10.65 10.83 9.38
N GLU A 89 -11.74 10.20 8.95
CA GLU A 89 -12.56 9.34 9.82
C GLU A 89 -11.76 8.13 10.33
N ALA A 90 -11.02 7.46 9.45
CA ALA A 90 -10.20 6.31 9.80
C ALA A 90 -9.04 6.68 10.73
N GLU A 91 -8.32 7.77 10.45
CA GLU A 91 -7.19 8.24 11.25
C GLU A 91 -7.62 8.64 12.67
N ALA A 92 -8.76 9.34 12.79
CA ALA A 92 -9.31 9.72 14.09
C ALA A 92 -9.65 8.49 14.94
N LYS A 93 -10.25 7.47 14.31
CA LYS A 93 -10.58 6.21 14.95
C LYS A 93 -9.31 5.45 15.38
N ASP A 94 -8.35 5.27 14.47
CA ASP A 94 -7.10 4.55 14.76
C ASP A 94 -6.34 5.20 15.92
N THR A 95 -6.22 6.54 15.90
CA THR A 95 -5.58 7.29 16.99
C THR A 95 -6.26 7.03 18.34
N ALA A 96 -7.60 7.06 18.37
CA ALA A 96 -8.36 6.81 19.59
C ALA A 96 -8.20 5.37 20.10
N ASP A 97 -8.27 4.39 19.20
CA ASP A 97 -8.14 2.97 19.50
C ASP A 97 -6.72 2.66 20.03
N ARG A 98 -5.68 3.21 19.40
CA ARG A 98 -4.28 3.08 19.85
C ARG A 98 -4.07 3.68 21.24
N ALA A 99 -4.60 4.89 21.48
CA ALA A 99 -4.50 5.51 22.79
C ALA A 99 -5.25 4.72 23.87
N ALA A 100 -6.41 4.14 23.55
CA ALA A 100 -7.14 3.26 24.46
C ALA A 100 -6.37 1.97 24.77
N PHE A 101 -5.77 1.36 23.76
CA PHE A 101 -4.93 0.17 23.92
C PHE A 101 -3.73 0.44 24.84
N LEU A 102 -3.01 1.55 24.64
CA LEU A 102 -1.86 1.91 25.46
C LEU A 102 -2.25 2.13 26.93
N ARG A 103 -3.33 2.88 27.19
CA ARG A 103 -3.85 3.06 28.56
C ARG A 103 -4.21 1.74 29.23
N ALA A 104 -4.84 0.82 28.50
CA ALA A 104 -5.19 -0.50 29.03
C ALA A 104 -3.95 -1.35 29.33
N ALA A 105 -2.90 -1.24 28.50
CA ALA A 105 -1.62 -1.92 28.72
C ALA A 105 -0.90 -1.38 29.97
N GLU A 106 -0.83 -0.06 30.14
CA GLU A 106 -0.22 0.58 31.32
C GLU A 106 -0.91 0.17 32.62
N VAL A 107 -2.26 0.17 32.65
CA VAL A 107 -3.03 -0.27 33.82
C VAL A 107 -2.72 -1.73 34.17
N LYS A 108 -2.60 -2.59 33.14
CA LYS A 108 -2.29 -4.01 33.36
C LYS A 108 -0.87 -4.23 33.89
N GLU A 109 0.09 -3.41 33.46
CA GLU A 109 1.47 -3.43 33.95
C GLU A 109 1.57 -2.94 35.40
N VAL A 110 0.82 -1.91 35.78
CA VAL A 110 0.77 -1.39 37.17
C VAL A 110 0.11 -2.37 38.15
N LEU A 111 -0.82 -3.19 37.66
CA LEU A 111 -1.55 -4.19 38.46
C LEU A 111 -0.86 -5.57 38.51
N ALA A 112 0.21 -5.77 37.74
CA ALA A 112 1.01 -7.00 37.71
C ALA A 112 2.21 -6.91 38.68
#